data_AF-A0A7W1DBD7-F1
#
_entry.id   AF-A0A7W1DBD7-F1
#
_cell.length_a   1.000
_cell.length_b   1.000
_cell.length_c   1.000
_cell.angle_alpha   90.00
_cell.angle_beta   90.00
_cell.angle_gamma   90.00
#
_symmetry.space_group_name_H-M   'P 1'
#
loop_
_entity.id
_entity.type
_entity.pdbx_description
1 polymer ?
#
loop_
_entity_poly.entity_id
_entity_poly.type
_entity_poly.pdbx_seq_one_letter_code
_entity_poly.pdbx_strand_id
1 'polypeptide(L)' 'MSEEKHFVQQITIDEQISEVKREIAMRNKVYPKWIEAGSMKKSKADFQILAMEAVLISLQDLAKKTAPQAGLF' A
#
# COMPACT_ATOMS: atom_id res chain seq x y z
N MET A 1 -4.17 -20.11 28.39
CA MET A 1 -4.68 -19.41 27.19
C MET A 1 -3.60 -18.44 26.79
N SER A 2 -2.92 -18.74 25.69
CA SER A 2 -1.72 -18.01 25.27
C SER A 2 -2.12 -16.61 24.82
N GLU A 3 -1.78 -15.61 25.62
CA GLU A 3 -1.83 -14.20 25.20
C GLU A 3 -0.87 -14.04 24.02
N GLU A 4 -1.42 -14.00 22.81
CA GLU A 4 -0.69 -13.49 21.65
C GLU A 4 -0.33 -12.04 21.95
N LYS A 5 0.95 -11.84 22.30
CA LYS A 5 1.57 -10.51 22.32
C LYS A 5 1.52 -9.96 20.91
N HIS A 6 0.45 -9.25 20.57
CA HIS A 6 0.48 -8.32 19.45
C HIS A 6 1.51 -7.25 19.80
N PHE A 7 2.74 -7.42 19.29
CA PHE A 7 3.72 -6.35 19.26
C PHE A 7 3.19 -5.28 18.32
N VAL A 8 2.37 -4.38 18.86
CA VAL A 8 2.04 -3.11 18.24
C VAL A 8 3.28 -2.22 18.38
N GLN A 9 4.37 -2.59 17.71
CA GLN A 9 5.25 -1.52 17.23
C GLN A 9 4.46 -0.84 16.13
N GLN A 10 4.15 0.44 16.37
CA GLN A 10 3.39 1.26 15.44
C GLN A 10 4.19 1.35 14.12
N ILE A 11 3.72 0.63 13.09
CA ILE A 11 4.32 0.69 11.75
C ILE A 11 4.25 2.14 11.27
N THR A 12 5.39 2.71 10.96
CA THR A 12 5.51 4.10 10.52
C THR A 12 4.79 4.30 9.19
N ILE A 13 4.37 5.54 8.89
CA ILE A 13 3.72 5.85 7.61
C ILE A 13 4.67 5.53 6.44
N ASP A 14 5.97 5.73 6.60
CA ASP A 14 6.97 5.42 5.57
C ASP A 14 7.08 3.91 5.29
N GLU A 15 7.03 3.08 6.33
CA GLU A 15 6.98 1.61 6.18
C GLU A 15 5.69 1.17 5.48
N GLN A 16 4.55 1.75 5.83
CA GLN A 16 3.28 1.50 5.15
C GLN A 16 3.35 1.88 3.66
N ILE A 17 3.91 3.06 3.34
CA ILE A 17 4.13 3.53 1.96
C ILE A 17 5.03 2.54 1.20
N SER A 18 6.11 2.08 1.83
CA SER A 18 7.06 1.14 1.24
C SER A 18 6.39 -0.17 0.85
N GLU A 19 5.60 -0.75 1.76
CA GLU A 19 4.89 -2.00 1.51
C GLU A 19 3.81 -1.84 0.44
N VAL A 20 3.07 -0.73 0.44
CA VAL A 20 2.06 -0.45 -0.60
C VAL A 20 2.71 -0.34 -1.98
N LYS A 21 3.86 0.34 -2.10
CA LYS A 21 4.61 0.40 -3.36
C LYS A 21 5.06 -0.99 -3.82
N ARG A 22 5.58 -1.80 -2.90
CA ARG A 22 5.98 -3.19 -3.19
C ARG A 22 4.80 -4.00 -3.72
N GLU A 23 3.64 -3.88 -3.08
CA GLU A 23 2.42 -4.58 -3.48
C GLU A 23 1.95 -4.16 -4.89
N ILE A 24 1.92 -2.86 -5.20
CA ILE A 24 1.60 -2.36 -6.54
C ILE A 24 2.55 -2.96 -7.58
N ALA A 25 3.86 -2.95 -7.30
CA ALA A 25 4.86 -3.52 -8.20
C ALA A 25 4.65 -5.04 -8.42
N MET A 26 4.31 -5.77 -7.35
CA MET A 26 4.00 -7.19 -7.44
C MET A 26 2.75 -7.45 -8.28
N ARG A 27 1.67 -6.69 -8.07
CA ARG A 27 0.44 -6.80 -8.86
C ARG A 27 0.69 -6.52 -10.34
N ASN A 28 1.42 -5.45 -10.66
CA ASN A 28 1.79 -5.12 -12.04
C ASN A 28 2.59 -6.24 -12.72
N LYS A 29 3.39 -7.01 -11.96
CA LYS A 29 4.14 -8.15 -12.48
C LYS A 29 3.31 -9.43 -12.63
N VAL A 30 2.40 -9.69 -11.68
CA VAL A 30 1.70 -10.99 -11.56
C VAL A 30 0.35 -11.00 -12.26
N TYR A 31 -0.41 -9.90 -12.17
CA TYR A 31 -1.77 -9.85 -12.68
C TYR A 31 -1.89 -10.10 -14.19
N PRO A 32 -0.96 -9.62 -15.05
CA PRO A 32 -1.01 -9.95 -16.48
C PRO A 32 -1.06 -11.47 -16.74
N LYS A 33 -0.20 -12.24 -16.06
CA LYS A 33 -0.18 -13.71 -16.19
C LYS A 33 -1.47 -14.35 -15.70
N TRP A 34 -2.08 -13.82 -14.64
CA TRP A 34 -3.36 -14.32 -14.13
C TRP A 34 -4.53 -13.98 -15.05
N ILE A 35 -4.47 -12.84 -15.73
CA ILE A 35 -5.45 -12.46 -16.76
C ILE A 35 -5.32 -13.37 -17.97
N GLU A 36 -4.11 -13.58 -18.47
CA GLU A 36 -3.81 -14.50 -19.58
C GLU A 36 -4.26 -15.94 -19.26
N ALA A 37 -4.03 -16.40 -18.03
CA ALA A 37 -4.48 -17.71 -17.55
C ALA A 37 -5.99 -17.79 -17.24
N GLY A 38 -6.77 -16.73 -17.44
CA GLY A 38 -8.20 -16.68 -17.14
C GLY A 38 -8.57 -16.74 -15.66
N SER A 39 -7.57 -16.71 -14.76
CA SER A 39 -7.74 -16.77 -13.31
C SER A 39 -8.18 -15.43 -12.70
N MET A 40 -8.07 -14.34 -13.47
CA MET A 40 -8.51 -13.00 -13.05
C MET A 40 -9.09 -12.22 -14.24
N LYS A 41 -10.20 -11.50 -14.01
CA LYS A 41 -10.73 -10.56 -15.00
C LYS A 41 -9.89 -9.28 -15.02
N LYS A 42 -9.59 -8.76 -16.21
CA LYS A 42 -8.86 -7.48 -16.37
C LYS A 42 -9.50 -6.33 -15.57
N SER A 43 -10.82 -6.17 -15.63
CA SER A 43 -11.52 -5.13 -14.88
C SER A 43 -11.32 -5.21 -13.36
N LYS A 44 -11.19 -6.43 -12.81
CA LYS A 44 -10.88 -6.63 -11.39
C LYS A 44 -9.42 -6.26 -11.08
N ALA A 45 -8.49 -6.63 -11.95
CA ALA A 45 -7.09 -6.26 -11.84
C ALA A 45 -6.90 -4.74 -11.86
N ASP A 46 -7.52 -4.07 -12.85
CA ASP A 46 -7.48 -2.61 -13.00
C ASP A 46 -8.01 -1.92 -11.74
N PHE A 47 -9.19 -2.33 -11.25
CA PHE A 47 -9.77 -1.78 -10.03
C PHE A 47 -8.85 -1.96 -8.81
N GLN A 48 -8.27 -3.14 -8.65
CA GLN A 48 -7.39 -3.43 -7.52
C GLN A 48 -6.07 -2.65 -7.56
N ILE A 49 -5.54 -2.35 -8.75
CA ILE A 49 -4.37 -1.48 -8.91
C ILE A 49 -4.75 -0.05 -8.56
N LEU A 50 -5.83 0.47 -9.14
CA LEU A 50 -6.33 1.83 -8.85
C LEU A 50 -6.61 2.05 -7.36
N ALA A 51 -7.19 1.06 -6.69
CA ALA A 51 -7.43 1.13 -5.24
C ALA A 51 -6.13 1.23 -4.44
N MET A 52 -5.08 0.47 -4.80
CA MET A 52 -3.78 0.56 -4.11
C MET A 52 -3.06 1.87 -4.39
N GLU A 53 -3.18 2.41 -5.61
CA GLU A 53 -2.65 3.73 -5.94
C GLU A 53 -3.34 4.83 -5.12
N ALA A 54 -4.67 4.76 -4.94
CA ALA A 54 -5.42 5.67 -4.07
C ALA A 54 -4.99 5.57 -2.60
N VAL A 55 -4.71 4.36 -2.10
CA VAL A 55 -4.14 4.15 -0.76
C VAL A 55 -2.76 4.81 -0.65
N LEU A 56 -1.89 4.62 -1.65
CA LEU A 56 -0.56 5.22 -1.67
C LEU A 56 -0.63 6.76 -1.59
N ILE A 57 -1.52 7.38 -2.36
CA ILE A 57 -1.74 8.82 -2.35
C ILE A 57 -2.20 9.27 -0.96
N SER A 58 -3.17 8.56 -0.37
CA SER A 58 -3.69 8.88 0.96
C SER A 58 -2.59 8.82 2.04
N LEU A 59 -1.73 7.80 2.01
CA LEU A 59 -0.61 7.66 2.94
C LEU A 59 0.44 8.76 2.74
N GLN A 60 0.76 9.11 1.49
CA GLN A 60 1.69 10.21 1.19
C GLN A 60 1.16 11.55 1.70
N ASP A 61 -0.14 11.80 1.59
CA ASP A 61 -0.73 13.03 2.12
C ASP A 61 -0.74 13.06 3.66
N LEU A 62 -0.92 11.90 4.31
CA LEU A 62 -0.75 11.79 5.75
C LEU A 62 0.72 12.01 6.18
N ALA A 63 1.69 11.46 5.44
CA ALA A 63 3.11 11.69 5.71
C ALA A 63 3.45 13.18 5.65
N LYS A 64 2.97 13.90 4.63
CA LYS A 64 3.17 15.36 4.49
C LYS A 64 2.56 16.15 5.64
N LYS A 65 1.38 15.76 6.12
CA LYS A 65 0.71 16.42 7.26
C LYS A 65 1.41 16.15 8.60
N THR A 66 2.09 15.02 8.71
CA THR A 66 2.76 14.56 9.93
C THR A 66 4.21 15.07 10.00
N ALA A 67 4.80 15.45 8.87
CA ALA A 67 6.05 16.18 8.85
C ALA A 67 5.85 17.49 9.63
N PRO A 68 6.63 17.74 10.71
CA PRO A 68 6.61 19.04 11.37
C PRO A 68 6.84 20.10 10.30
N GLN A 69 6.07 21.18 10.33
CA GLN A 69 6.46 22.43 9.69
C GLN A 69 7.83 22.75 10.29
N ALA A 70 8.90 22.41 9.59
CA ALA A 70 10.25 22.76 10.00
C ALA A 70 10.21 24.28 10.17
N GLY A 71 10.41 24.71 11.42
CA GLY A 71 10.26 26.10 11.83
C GLY A 71 10.98 27.00 10.84
N LEU A 72 10.19 27.72 10.06
CA LEU A 72 10.59 29.02 9.58
C LEU A 72 10.03 29.99 10.60
N PHE A 73 10.92 30.85 11.10
CA PHE A 73 10.80 31.87 12.14
C PHE A 73 11.22 31.43 13.54
#